data_AF-A0A1G5CDR8-F1
#
_entry.id   AF-A0A1G5CDR8-F1
#
_cell.length_a   1.000
_cell.length_b   1.000
_cell.length_c   1.000
_cell.angle_alpha   90.00
_cell.angle_beta   90.00
_cell.angle_gamma   90.00
#
_symmetry.space_group_name_H-M   'P 1'
#
loop_
_entity.id
_entity.type
_entity.pdbx_description
1 polymer ?
#
loop_
_entity_poly.entity_id
_entity_poly.type
_entity_poly.pdbx_seq_one_letter_code
_entity_poly.pdbx_strand_id
1 'polypeptide(L)'
;MRFIYQYLSLIPIVTIDASDKINFENTVQKLSSSHKVKKTLSDKFLRHLVYSSNIEKTSKKLESWHELEFADFLKELNKAIKATNKIRSKENHPEIPALTKLDEMDWMDAFEVKKKEAQELQTQIQQTEKQIDQMVYKLYGLTEEEIAIVEKS
;
A
#
# COMPACT_ATOMS: atom_id res chain seq x y z
N MET A 1 -5.51 20.81 -32.94
CA MET A 1 -6.43 20.98 -31.78
C MET A 1 -7.89 20.64 -32.07
N ARG A 2 -8.40 20.63 -33.31
CA ARG A 2 -9.83 20.37 -33.62
C ARG A 2 -10.31 18.94 -33.29
N PHE A 3 -9.44 17.94 -33.40
CA PHE A 3 -9.81 16.53 -33.20
C PHE A 3 -10.05 16.14 -31.74
N ILE A 4 -9.39 16.78 -30.77
CA ILE A 4 -9.53 16.42 -29.34
C ILE A 4 -10.91 16.81 -28.81
N TYR A 5 -11.43 17.97 -29.22
CA TYR A 5 -12.77 18.45 -28.82
C TYR A 5 -13.91 17.58 -29.38
N GLN A 6 -13.73 17.00 -30.57
CA GLN A 6 -14.76 16.20 -31.24
C GLN A 6 -15.08 14.89 -30.48
N TYR A 7 -14.11 14.33 -29.76
CA TYR A 7 -14.31 13.12 -28.96
C TYR A 7 -14.74 13.43 -27.52
N LEU A 8 -14.31 14.57 -26.97
CA LEU A 8 -14.72 14.99 -25.62
C LEU A 8 -16.21 15.30 -25.53
N SER A 9 -16.85 15.79 -26.60
CA SER A 9 -18.30 16.01 -26.65
C SER A 9 -19.13 14.73 -26.67
N LEU A 10 -18.52 13.57 -26.89
CA LEU A 10 -19.20 12.26 -26.91
C LEU A 10 -19.21 11.59 -25.54
N ILE A 11 -18.45 12.11 -24.57
CA ILE A 11 -18.45 11.58 -23.20
C ILE A 11 -19.68 12.13 -22.49
N PRO A 12 -20.61 11.28 -22.02
CA PRO A 12 -21.73 11.74 -21.22
C PRO A 12 -21.22 12.28 -19.88
N ILE A 13 -21.29 13.60 -19.70
CA ILE A 13 -20.99 14.24 -18.43
C ILE A 13 -22.32 14.35 -17.67
N VAL A 14 -22.51 13.47 -16.69
CA VAL A 14 -23.73 13.47 -15.86
C VAL A 14 -23.67 14.67 -14.91
N THR A 15 -24.76 15.44 -14.87
CA THR A 15 -24.91 16.49 -13.87
C THR A 15 -25.35 15.86 -12.56
N ILE A 16 -24.63 16.15 -11.48
CA ILE A 16 -24.90 15.60 -10.15
C ILE A 16 -25.50 16.69 -9.26
N ASP A 17 -26.41 16.30 -8.37
CA ASP A 17 -26.92 17.23 -7.38
C ASP A 17 -25.87 17.54 -6.31
N ALA A 18 -26.11 18.61 -5.55
CA ALA A 18 -25.15 19.08 -4.55
C ALA A 18 -24.92 18.07 -3.42
N SER A 19 -25.92 17.27 -3.05
CA SER A 19 -25.80 16.30 -1.96
C SER A 19 -24.97 15.09 -2.36
N ASP A 20 -25.20 14.55 -3.56
CA ASP A 20 -24.38 13.46 -4.10
C ASP A 20 -22.94 13.92 -4.34
N LYS A 21 -22.74 15.16 -4.81
CA LYS A 21 -21.40 15.75 -4.95
C LYS A 21 -20.63 15.78 -3.64
N ILE A 22 -21.25 16.28 -2.57
CA ILE A 22 -20.64 16.34 -1.24
C ILE A 22 -20.31 14.93 -0.74
N ASN A 23 -21.20 13.96 -0.97
CA ASN A 23 -20.96 12.58 -0.59
C ASN A 23 -19.75 11.95 -1.33
N PHE A 24 -19.63 12.21 -2.64
CA PHE A 24 -18.46 11.81 -3.43
C PHE A 24 -17.18 12.43 -2.89
N GLU A 25 -17.17 13.75 -2.69
CA GLU A 25 -16.01 14.49 -2.18
C GLU A 25 -15.56 13.93 -0.82
N ASN A 26 -16.49 13.70 0.11
CA ASN A 26 -16.19 13.13 1.42
C ASN A 26 -15.61 11.72 1.33
N THR A 27 -16.18 10.87 0.46
CA THR A 27 -15.72 9.48 0.31
C THR A 27 -14.33 9.41 -0.31
N VAL A 28 -14.05 10.24 -1.33
CA VAL A 28 -12.72 10.36 -1.95
C VAL A 28 -11.70 10.94 -0.96
N GLN A 29 -12.09 11.95 -0.18
CA GLN A 29 -11.22 12.52 0.85
C GLN A 29 -10.86 11.51 1.94
N LYS A 30 -11.83 10.66 2.34
CA LYS A 30 -11.60 9.54 3.25
C LYS A 30 -10.61 8.55 2.65
N LEU A 31 -10.79 8.14 1.39
CA LEU A 31 -9.88 7.21 0.70
C LEU A 31 -8.44 7.76 0.66
N SER A 32 -8.26 9.01 0.23
CA SER A 32 -6.96 9.67 0.19
C SER A 32 -6.28 9.73 1.56
N SER A 33 -7.06 10.03 2.61
CA SER A 33 -6.58 10.05 3.99
C SER A 33 -6.13 8.67 4.45
N SER A 34 -6.90 7.62 4.16
CA SER A 34 -6.55 6.23 4.50
C SER A 34 -5.26 5.77 3.80
N HIS A 35 -5.09 6.07 2.51
CA HIS A 35 -3.82 5.78 1.81
C HIS A 35 -2.63 6.50 2.45
N LYS A 36 -2.80 7.77 2.83
CA LYS A 36 -1.75 8.54 3.51
C LYS A 36 -1.38 7.91 4.85
N VAL A 37 -2.36 7.46 5.63
CA VAL A 37 -2.14 6.77 6.91
C VAL A 37 -1.41 5.44 6.68
N LYS A 38 -1.87 4.59 5.75
CA LYS A 38 -1.21 3.32 5.42
C LYS A 38 0.23 3.53 4.98
N LYS A 39 0.48 4.50 4.08
CA LYS A 39 1.83 4.84 3.63
C LYS A 39 2.70 5.30 4.80
N THR A 40 2.19 6.18 5.65
CA THR A 40 2.92 6.67 6.82
C THR A 40 3.27 5.55 7.79
N LEU A 41 2.36 4.59 8.00
CA LEU A 41 2.59 3.42 8.83
C LEU A 41 3.71 2.54 8.25
N SER A 42 3.64 2.23 6.96
CA SER A 42 4.67 1.44 6.28
C SER A 42 6.03 2.13 6.31
N ASP A 43 6.08 3.43 5.98
CA ASP A 43 7.31 4.22 6.00
C ASP A 43 7.94 4.27 7.40
N LYS A 44 7.12 4.42 8.45
CA LYS A 44 7.59 4.41 9.84
C LYS A 44 8.18 3.05 10.23
N PHE A 45 7.50 1.96 9.88
CA PHE A 45 7.97 0.61 10.18
C PHE A 45 9.29 0.32 9.46
N LEU A 46 9.36 0.60 8.16
CA LEU A 46 10.58 0.39 7.36
C LEU A 46 11.75 1.26 7.85
N ARG A 47 11.51 2.51 8.22
CA ARG A 47 12.55 3.37 8.81
C ARG A 47 13.07 2.80 10.12
N HIS A 48 12.17 2.33 10.98
CA HIS A 48 12.55 1.70 12.23
C HIS A 48 13.40 0.45 11.96
N LEU A 49 12.93 -0.44 11.08
CA LEU A 49 13.62 -1.65 10.65
C LEU A 49 15.03 -1.38 10.12
N VAL A 50 15.15 -0.39 9.24
CA VAL A 50 16.43 0.04 8.65
C VAL A 50 17.40 0.50 9.73
N TYR A 51 16.92 1.33 10.66
CA TYR A 51 17.71 1.84 11.78
C TYR A 51 18.12 0.74 12.77
N SER A 52 17.18 -0.09 13.22
CA SER A 52 17.41 -1.14 14.22
C SER A 52 18.33 -2.24 13.71
N SER A 53 18.21 -2.61 12.43
CA SER A 53 19.01 -3.68 11.82
C SER A 53 20.26 -3.17 11.12
N ASN A 54 20.51 -1.85 11.13
CA ASN A 54 21.66 -1.19 10.51
C ASN A 54 21.83 -1.49 9.00
N ILE A 55 20.75 -1.85 8.30
CA ILE A 55 20.78 -2.15 6.87
C ILE A 55 20.78 -0.86 6.05
N GLU A 56 21.39 -0.86 4.87
CA GLU A 56 21.44 0.35 4.03
C GLU A 56 20.18 0.55 3.19
N LYS A 57 19.55 -0.55 2.75
CA LYS A 57 18.40 -0.52 1.87
C LYS A 57 17.48 -1.72 2.06
N THR A 58 16.21 -1.51 1.80
CA THR A 58 15.17 -2.55 1.73
C THR A 58 15.06 -3.12 0.32
N SER A 59 14.60 -4.36 0.21
CA SER A 59 14.18 -4.94 -1.07
C SER A 59 12.71 -4.58 -1.34
N LYS A 60 12.27 -4.62 -2.60
CA LYS A 60 10.84 -4.45 -2.93
C LYS A 60 9.93 -5.44 -2.18
N LYS A 61 10.42 -6.66 -1.95
CA LYS A 61 9.67 -7.68 -1.21
C LYS A 61 9.55 -7.31 0.28
N LEU A 62 10.62 -6.76 0.88
CA LEU A 62 10.60 -6.28 2.25
C LEU A 62 9.78 -4.99 2.41
N GLU A 63 9.68 -4.16 1.36
CA GLU A 63 8.76 -3.01 1.35
C GLU A 63 7.29 -3.46 1.40
N SER A 64 6.97 -4.62 0.83
CA SER A 64 5.68 -5.32 0.99
C SER A 64 5.62 -6.23 2.22
N TRP A 65 6.30 -5.88 3.32
CA TRP A 65 6.38 -6.70 4.55
C TRP A 65 5.01 -7.13 5.11
N HIS A 66 3.98 -6.31 4.96
CA HIS A 66 2.62 -6.58 5.44
C HIS A 66 1.89 -7.70 4.67
N GLU A 67 2.46 -8.14 3.55
CA GLU A 67 2.01 -9.29 2.76
C GLU A 67 2.80 -10.57 3.08
N LEU A 68 3.86 -10.47 3.88
CA LEU A 68 4.72 -11.58 4.21
C LEU A 68 4.20 -12.34 5.43
N GLU A 69 4.49 -13.64 5.47
CA GLU A 69 4.48 -14.39 6.72
C GLU A 69 5.76 -14.13 7.51
N PHE A 70 5.67 -14.25 8.83
CA PHE A 70 6.78 -13.87 9.72
C PHE A 70 8.12 -14.56 9.36
N ALA A 71 8.06 -15.86 9.00
CA ALA A 71 9.24 -16.60 8.57
C ALA A 71 9.86 -16.03 7.28
N ASP A 72 9.06 -15.50 6.35
CA ASP A 72 9.56 -14.88 5.13
C ASP A 72 10.06 -13.46 5.37
N PHE A 73 9.43 -12.71 6.28
CA PHE A 73 9.95 -11.44 6.76
C PHE A 73 11.38 -11.59 7.33
N LEU A 74 11.61 -12.56 8.23
CA LEU A 74 12.94 -12.83 8.79
C LEU A 74 13.96 -13.23 7.72
N LYS A 75 13.55 -14.01 6.71
CA LYS A 75 14.42 -14.36 5.58
C LYS A 75 14.81 -13.11 4.77
N GLU A 76 13.85 -12.24 4.46
CA GLU A 76 14.11 -11.02 3.70
C GLU A 76 14.96 -10.02 4.50
N LEU A 77 14.75 -9.93 5.82
CA LEU A 77 15.59 -9.11 6.70
C LEU A 77 17.04 -9.62 6.74
N ASN A 78 17.25 -10.93 6.91
CA ASN A 78 18.59 -11.54 6.85
C ASN A 78 19.25 -11.35 5.47
N LYS A 79 18.48 -11.39 4.37
CA LYS A 79 19.02 -11.06 3.04
C LYS A 79 19.46 -9.61 2.94
N ALA A 80 18.71 -8.66 3.52
CA ALA A 80 19.07 -7.25 3.54
C ALA A 80 20.35 -6.99 4.36
N ILE A 81 20.51 -7.69 5.50
CA ILE A 81 21.73 -7.68 6.31
C ILE A 81 22.93 -8.19 5.48
N LYS A 82 22.81 -9.36 4.85
CA LYS A 82 23.87 -9.92 3.99
C LYS A 82 24.24 -9.00 2.83
N ALA A 83 23.25 -8.38 2.19
CA ALA A 83 23.47 -7.43 1.11
C ALA A 83 24.24 -6.19 1.59
N THR A 84 23.90 -5.68 2.78
CA THR A 84 24.60 -4.56 3.42
C THR A 84 26.03 -4.94 3.80
N ASN A 85 26.26 -6.12 4.38
CA ASN A 85 27.61 -6.60 4.70
C ASN A 85 28.51 -6.71 3.47
N LYS A 86 27.96 -7.08 2.31
CA LYS A 86 28.72 -7.10 1.04
C LYS A 86 29.22 -5.71 0.62
N ILE A 87 28.51 -4.65 1.00
CA ILE A 87 28.92 -3.26 0.75
C ILE A 87 29.96 -2.86 1.80
N ARG A 88 29.63 -3.02 3.08
CA ARG A 88 30.52 -2.70 4.21
C ARG A 88 31.89 -3.39 4.14
N SER A 89 31.93 -4.66 3.74
CA SER A 89 33.16 -5.42 3.57
C SER A 89 34.08 -4.81 2.50
N LYS A 90 33.52 -4.28 1.40
CA LYS A 90 34.32 -3.57 0.38
C LYS A 90 34.90 -2.25 0.89
N GLU A 91 34.26 -1.66 1.89
CA GLU A 91 34.65 -0.40 2.53
C GLU A 91 35.50 -0.62 3.80
N ASN A 92 35.87 -1.87 4.12
CA ASN A 92 36.57 -2.26 5.35
C ASN A 92 35.82 -1.84 6.65
N HIS A 93 34.49 -1.79 6.61
CA HIS A 93 33.63 -1.56 7.76
C HIS A 93 33.24 -2.88 8.46
N PRO A 94 32.96 -2.86 9.78
CA PRO A 94 32.54 -4.04 10.52
C PRO A 94 31.21 -4.59 10.00
N GLU A 95 31.14 -5.92 9.90
CA GLU A 95 29.93 -6.63 9.49
C GLU A 95 28.84 -6.56 10.56
N ILE A 96 27.59 -6.50 10.10
CA ILE A 96 26.41 -6.63 10.94
C ILE A 96 26.22 -8.12 11.24
N PRO A 97 26.06 -8.53 12.51
CA PRO A 97 25.78 -9.92 12.85
C PRO A 97 24.45 -10.38 12.26
N ALA A 98 24.32 -11.69 11.98
CA ALA A 98 23.04 -12.28 11.62
C ALA A 98 22.07 -12.22 12.81
N LEU A 99 20.76 -12.25 12.52
CA LEU A 99 19.73 -12.24 13.57
C LEU A 99 19.89 -13.46 14.49
N THR A 100 19.90 -13.20 15.79
CA THR A 100 19.84 -14.24 16.82
C THR A 100 18.40 -14.65 17.09
N LYS A 101 18.20 -15.74 17.84
CA LYS A 101 16.86 -16.15 18.27
C LYS A 101 16.17 -15.11 19.15
N LEU A 102 16.93 -14.36 19.94
CA LEU A 102 16.39 -13.27 20.74
C LEU A 102 15.90 -12.13 19.84
N ASP A 103 16.70 -11.74 18.83
CA ASP A 103 16.29 -10.72 17.86
C ASP A 103 15.03 -11.16 17.09
N GLU A 104 14.95 -12.44 16.70
CA GLU A 104 13.74 -12.98 16.07
C GLU A 104 12.51 -12.83 16.98
N MET A 105 12.63 -13.13 18.27
CA MET A 105 11.53 -12.98 19.23
C MET A 105 11.10 -11.52 19.40
N ASP A 106 12.05 -10.59 19.49
CA ASP A 106 11.79 -9.16 19.62
C ASP A 106 11.02 -8.60 18.40
N TRP A 107 11.27 -9.17 17.21
CA TRP A 107 10.56 -8.78 15.99
C TRP A 107 9.16 -9.37 15.88
N MET A 108 8.85 -10.48 16.54
CA MET A 108 7.61 -11.22 16.33
C MET A 108 6.37 -10.38 16.66
N ASP A 109 6.31 -9.83 17.87
CA ASP A 109 5.16 -9.04 18.30
C ASP A 109 5.06 -7.73 17.50
N ALA A 110 6.18 -7.04 17.29
CA ALA A 110 6.21 -5.80 16.53
C ALA A 110 5.73 -6.00 15.08
N PHE A 111 6.16 -7.09 14.45
CA PHE A 111 5.75 -7.45 13.10
C PHE A 111 4.26 -7.77 13.02
N GLU A 112 3.75 -8.67 13.87
CA GLU A 112 2.34 -9.10 13.81
C GLU A 112 1.37 -7.95 14.09
N VAL A 113 1.67 -7.13 15.10
CA VAL A 113 0.87 -5.94 15.43
C VAL A 113 0.81 -4.99 14.24
N LYS A 114 1.97 -4.67 13.65
CA LYS A 114 2.03 -3.72 12.53
C LYS A 114 1.43 -4.31 11.25
N LYS A 115 1.59 -5.61 11.02
CA LYS A 115 1.03 -6.33 9.87
C LYS A 115 -0.48 -6.25 9.92
N LYS A 116 -1.06 -6.54 11.08
CA LYS A 116 -2.50 -6.41 11.31
C LYS A 116 -2.99 -4.99 11.06
N GLU A 117 -2.36 -3.96 11.64
CA GLU A 117 -2.73 -2.56 11.40
C GLU A 117 -2.69 -2.19 9.89
N ALA A 118 -1.65 -2.63 9.18
CA ALA A 118 -1.49 -2.37 7.75
C ALA A 118 -2.56 -3.09 6.90
N GLN A 119 -2.89 -4.32 7.26
CA GLN A 119 -3.92 -5.12 6.58
C GLN A 119 -5.33 -4.58 6.84
N GLU A 120 -5.63 -4.16 8.07
CA GLU A 120 -6.90 -3.52 8.40
C GLU A 120 -7.10 -2.23 7.59
N LEU A 121 -6.06 -1.39 7.49
CA LEU A 121 -6.10 -0.20 6.62
C LEU A 121 -6.29 -0.56 5.15
N GLN A 122 -5.63 -1.63 4.67
CA GLN A 122 -5.81 -2.10 3.29
C GLN A 122 -7.24 -2.56 3.03
N THR A 123 -7.86 -3.28 3.96
CA THR A 123 -9.27 -3.69 3.86
C THR A 123 -10.20 -2.47 3.84
N GLN A 124 -9.97 -1.47 4.69
CA GLN A 124 -10.77 -0.24 4.72
C GLN A 124 -10.64 0.57 3.42
N ILE A 125 -9.44 0.61 2.83
CA ILE A 125 -9.17 1.23 1.54
C ILE A 125 -9.99 0.53 0.46
N GLN A 126 -9.87 -0.80 0.33
CA GLN A 126 -10.60 -1.60 -0.66
C GLN A 126 -12.12 -1.45 -0.54
N GLN A 127 -12.64 -1.40 0.69
CA GLN A 127 -14.06 -1.15 0.93
C GLN A 127 -14.48 0.25 0.45
N THR A 128 -13.65 1.26 0.67
CA THR A 128 -13.93 2.65 0.26
C THR A 128 -13.81 2.81 -1.26
N GLU A 129 -12.83 2.15 -1.89
CA GLU A 129 -12.71 2.07 -3.36
C GLU A 129 -13.96 1.46 -3.97
N LYS A 130 -14.38 0.29 -3.49
CA LYS A 130 -15.61 -0.37 -3.95
C LYS A 130 -16.85 0.49 -3.74
N GLN A 131 -16.93 1.23 -2.63
CA GLN A 131 -18.02 2.18 -2.41
C GLN A 131 -18.02 3.28 -3.48
N ILE A 132 -16.86 3.81 -3.84
CA ILE A 132 -16.74 4.83 -4.90
C ILE A 132 -17.16 4.25 -6.25
N ASP A 133 -16.70 3.04 -6.59
CA ASP A 133 -17.09 2.36 -7.83
C ASP A 133 -18.61 2.21 -7.92
N GLN A 134 -19.26 1.75 -6.85
CA GLN A 134 -20.72 1.65 -6.78
C GLN A 134 -21.43 3.00 -6.96
N MET A 135 -20.88 4.07 -6.37
CA MET A 135 -21.42 5.42 -6.56
C MET A 135 -21.31 5.86 -8.03
N VAL A 136 -20.20 5.57 -8.70
CA VAL A 136 -20.00 5.87 -10.14
C VAL A 136 -20.94 5.04 -11.00
N TYR A 137 -21.06 3.74 -10.75
CA TYR A 137 -21.98 2.88 -11.50
C TYR A 137 -23.42 3.37 -11.41
N LYS A 138 -23.86 3.73 -10.20
CA LYS A 138 -25.18 4.32 -9.98
C LYS A 138 -25.34 5.65 -10.73
N LEU A 139 -24.31 6.50 -10.71
CA LEU A 139 -24.34 7.80 -11.38
C LEU A 139 -24.54 7.67 -12.89
N TYR A 140 -23.93 6.65 -13.50
CA TYR A 140 -24.05 6.38 -14.93
C TYR A 140 -25.18 5.40 -15.28
N GLY A 141 -25.91 4.90 -14.28
CA GLY A 141 -27.03 3.98 -14.48
C GLY A 141 -26.64 2.62 -15.05
N LEU A 142 -25.42 2.14 -14.74
CA LEU A 142 -24.95 0.85 -15.24
C LEU A 142 -25.78 -0.31 -14.68
N THR A 143 -26.07 -1.26 -15.55
CA THR A 143 -26.65 -2.55 -15.21
C THR A 143 -25.62 -3.51 -14.61
N GLU A 144 -26.08 -4.58 -13.96
CA GLU A 144 -25.19 -5.62 -13.41
C GLU A 144 -24.30 -6.27 -14.49
N GLU A 145 -24.83 -6.42 -15.71
CA GLU A 145 -24.08 -6.95 -16.85
C GLU A 145 -22.93 -6.02 -17.25
N GLU A 146 -23.19 -4.71 -17.31
CA GLU A 146 -22.18 -3.70 -17.63
C GLU A 146 -21.12 -3.59 -16.53
N ILE A 147 -21.53 -3.61 -15.26
CA ILE A 147 -20.61 -3.64 -14.12
C ILE A 147 -19.69 -4.86 -14.19
N ALA A 148 -20.24 -6.04 -14.48
CA ALA A 148 -19.46 -7.27 -14.60
C ALA A 148 -18.45 -7.24 -15.75
N ILE A 149 -18.70 -6.46 -16.81
CA ILE A 149 -17.73 -6.24 -17.90
C ILE A 149 -16.60 -5.32 -17.41
N VAL A 150 -16.94 -4.25 -16.69
CA VAL A 150 -15.96 -3.30 -16.15
C VAL A 150 -15.03 -3.98 -15.13
N GLU A 151 -15.56 -4.78 -14.21
CA GLU A 151 -14.75 -5.46 -13.18
C GLU A 151 -13.87 -6.61 -13.73
N LYS A 152 -14.08 -7.05 -14.98
CA LYS A 152 -13.28 -8.09 -15.65
C LYS A 152 -12.18 -7.54 -16.57
N SER A 153 -12.14 -6.23 -16.78
CA SER A 153 -11.18 -5.55 -17.67
C SER A 153 -9.88 -5.24 -16.95
#